data_AF-A0A0N4YCQ1-F1
#
_entry.id   AF-A0A0N4YCQ1-F1
#
_cell.length_a   1.000
_cell.length_b   1.000
_cell.length_c   1.000
_cell.angle_alpha   90.00
_cell.angle_beta   90.00
_cell.angle_gamma   90.00
#
_symmetry.space_group_name_H-M   'P 1'
#
loop_
_entity.id
_entity.type
_entity.pdbx_description
1 polymer ?
#
loop_
_entity_poly.entity_id
_entity_poly.type
_entity_poly.pdbx_seq_one_letter_code
_entity_poly.pdbx_strand_id
1 'polypeptide(L)'
;MLQYLLDGNRLEKPISCSDEIYAVMTECWRLCARDRPSFVCLCDRLGSLSIPYVEFAANTTLPPHGELQLWGSHSLISSSSWLV
;
A
#
# COMPACT_ATOMS: atom_id res chain seq x y z
N MET A 1 -19.64 11.29 4.81
CA MET A 1 -18.47 10.43 4.48
C MET A 1 -18.53 9.09 5.20
N LEU A 2 -18.75 9.04 6.53
CA LEU A 2 -18.86 7.76 7.25
C LEU A 2 -20.01 6.87 6.76
N GLN A 3 -21.20 7.46 6.50
CA GLN A 3 -22.38 6.73 6.01
C GLN A 3 -22.09 5.94 4.73
N TYR A 4 -21.36 6.54 3.78
CA TYR A 4 -20.97 5.90 2.53
C TYR A 4 -20.27 4.55 2.75
N LEU A 5 -19.38 4.48 3.75
CA LEU A 5 -18.66 3.25 4.09
C LEU A 5 -19.54 2.24 4.85
N LEU A 6 -20.46 2.73 5.70
CA LEU A 6 -21.41 1.89 6.43
C LEU A 6 -22.43 1.23 5.50
N ASP A 7 -22.79 1.91 4.41
CA ASP A 7 -23.64 1.38 3.33
C ASP A 7 -22.92 0.33 2.47
N GLY A 8 -21.65 0.04 2.76
CA GLY A 8 -20.86 -0.96 2.06
C GLY A 8 -20.12 -0.43 0.83
N ASN A 9 -20.26 0.84 0.47
CA ASN A 9 -19.58 1.40 -0.70
C ASN A 9 -18.07 1.45 -0.49
N ARG A 10 -17.30 1.15 -1.54
CA ARG A 10 -15.83 1.16 -1.58
C ARG A 10 -15.35 1.80 -2.88
N LEU A 11 -14.05 2.06 -2.96
CA LEU A 11 -13.43 2.53 -4.19
C LEU A 11 -13.60 1.51 -5.29
N GLU A 12 -13.90 1.98 -6.50
CA GLU A 12 -13.95 1.13 -7.69
C GLU A 12 -12.55 0.62 -8.05
N LYS A 13 -12.51 -0.48 -8.82
CA LYS A 13 -11.26 -1.07 -9.31
C LYS A 13 -10.57 -0.11 -10.29
N PRO A 14 -9.30 0.25 -10.06
CA PRO A 14 -8.53 1.02 -11.03
C PRO A 14 -8.29 0.24 -12.33
N ILE A 15 -8.17 0.94 -13.47
CA ILE A 15 -7.97 0.33 -14.79
C ILE A 15 -6.67 -0.50 -14.87
N SER A 16 -5.60 -0.03 -14.23
CA SER A 16 -4.29 -0.71 -14.20
C SER A 16 -4.13 -1.73 -13.06
N CYS A 17 -5.20 -2.05 -12.34
CA CYS A 17 -5.16 -3.00 -11.23
C CYS A 17 -5.56 -4.40 -11.71
N SER A 18 -4.82 -5.44 -11.29
CA SER A 18 -5.24 -6.82 -11.54
C SER A 18 -6.44 -7.20 -10.65
N ASP A 19 -7.22 -8.21 -11.04
CA ASP A 19 -8.32 -8.69 -10.23
C ASP A 19 -7.84 -9.27 -8.89
N GLU A 20 -6.66 -9.91 -8.87
CA GLU A 20 -6.09 -10.50 -7.65
C GLU A 20 -5.75 -9.41 -6.63
N ILE A 21 -5.14 -8.30 -7.08
CA ILE A 21 -4.80 -7.19 -6.19
C ILE A 21 -6.07 -6.49 -5.70
N TYR A 22 -7.04 -6.26 -6.58
CA TYR A 22 -8.30 -5.64 -6.16
C TYR A 22 -9.06 -6.51 -5.16
N ALA A 23 -9.05 -7.84 -5.32
CA ALA A 23 -9.62 -8.76 -4.33
C ALA A 23 -8.97 -8.56 -2.95
N VAL A 24 -7.63 -8.48 -2.88
CA VAL A 24 -6.90 -8.17 -1.64
C VAL A 24 -7.36 -6.83 -1.05
N MET A 25 -7.50 -5.78 -1.86
CA MET A 25 -7.98 -4.47 -1.39
C MET A 25 -9.38 -4.58 -0.77
N THR A 26 -10.31 -5.29 -1.40
CA THR A 26 -11.68 -5.43 -0.89
C THR A 26 -11.75 -6.20 0.42
N GLU A 27 -10.87 -7.18 0.63
CA GLU A 27 -10.73 -7.89 1.90
C GLU A 27 -10.20 -6.99 3.01
N CYS A 28 -9.20 -6.14 2.70
CA CYS A 28 -8.70 -5.13 3.63
C CYS A 28 -9.77 -4.11 4.03
N TRP A 29 -10.78 -3.89 3.18
CA TRP A 29 -11.87 -2.94 3.41
C TRP A 29 -13.15 -3.56 3.98
N ARG A 30 -13.10 -4.79 4.49
CA ARG A 30 -14.25 -5.41 5.18
C ARG A 30 -14.76 -4.50 6.31
N LEU A 31 -16.09 -4.41 6.40
CA LEU A 31 -16.78 -3.59 7.41
C LEU A 31 -16.37 -4.01 8.82
N CYS A 32 -16.42 -5.30 9.09
CA CYS A 32 -15.94 -5.91 10.33
C CYS A 32 -14.41 -5.97 10.32
N ALA A 33 -13.77 -5.35 11.31
CA ALA A 33 -12.31 -5.34 11.43
C ALA A 33 -11.70 -6.75 11.60
N ARG A 34 -12.43 -7.66 12.23
CA ARG A 34 -12.00 -9.06 12.46
C ARG A 34 -11.92 -9.90 11.19
N ASP A 35 -12.62 -9.50 10.13
CA ASP A 35 -12.65 -10.22 8.84
C ASP A 35 -11.53 -9.77 7.91
N ARG A 36 -10.74 -8.76 8.32
CA ARG A 36 -9.63 -8.25 7.52
C ARG A 36 -8.42 -9.16 7.67
N PRO A 37 -7.66 -9.40 6.59
CA PRO A 37 -6.47 -10.23 6.64
C PRO A 37 -5.40 -9.60 7.55
N SER A 38 -4.61 -10.45 8.21
CA SER A 38 -3.43 -9.99 8.94
C SER A 38 -2.33 -9.55 7.98
N PHE A 39 -1.41 -8.71 8.47
CA PHE A 39 -0.24 -8.31 7.68
C PHE A 39 0.60 -9.50 7.23
N VAL A 40 0.75 -10.54 8.06
CA VAL A 40 1.47 -11.77 7.68
C VAL A 40 0.83 -12.42 6.45
N CYS A 41 -0.49 -12.60 6.47
CA CYS A 41 -1.23 -13.16 5.33
C CYS A 41 -1.08 -12.30 4.07
N LEU A 42 -1.07 -10.97 4.22
CA LEU A 42 -0.86 -10.05 3.10
C LEU A 42 0.55 -10.16 2.52
N CYS A 43 1.59 -10.25 3.36
CA CYS A 43 2.97 -10.41 2.92
C CYS A 43 3.16 -11.69 2.11
N ASP A 44 2.60 -12.81 2.56
CA ASP A 44 2.70 -14.08 1.84
C ASP A 44 2.01 -14.01 0.47
N ARG A 45 0.79 -13.46 0.43
CA ARG A 45 0.01 -13.34 -0.81
C ARG A 45 0.69 -12.39 -1.80
N LEU A 46 1.07 -11.20 -1.35
CA LEU A 46 1.65 -10.17 -2.21
C LEU A 46 3.09 -10.51 -2.62
N GLY A 47 3.86 -11.16 -1.75
CA GLY A 47 5.24 -11.58 -2.05
C GLY A 47 5.33 -12.63 -3.17
N SER A 48 4.27 -13.42 -3.35
CA SER A 48 4.18 -14.40 -4.45
C SER A 48 3.84 -13.77 -5.81
N LEU A 49 3.26 -12.57 -5.80
CA LEU A 49 2.96 -11.84 -7.01
C LEU A 49 4.27 -11.16 -7.44
N SER A 50 4.87 -11.65 -8.52
CA SER A 50 5.95 -10.95 -9.21
C SER A 50 5.37 -9.67 -9.84
N ILE A 51 5.08 -8.66 -9.02
CA ILE A 51 4.55 -7.37 -9.45
C ILE A 51 5.76 -6.53 -9.90
N PRO A 52 6.00 -6.32 -11.20
CA PRO A 52 6.71 -5.11 -11.60
C PRO A 52 5.83 -3.97 -11.10
N TYR A 53 6.40 -3.12 -10.24
CA TYR A 53 5.82 -1.88 -9.75
C TYR A 53 4.71 -1.31 -10.66
N VAL A 54 3.55 -0.97 -10.10
CA VAL A 54 2.45 -0.34 -10.86
C VAL A 54 2.97 0.89 -11.57
N GLU A 55 3.07 0.83 -12.91
CA GLU A 55 3.35 2.01 -13.73
C GLU A 55 2.21 3.01 -13.51
N PHE A 56 2.48 4.01 -12.69
CA PHE A 56 1.70 5.22 -12.66
C PHE A 56 1.79 5.85 -14.06
N ALA A 57 0.63 6.08 -14.69
CA ALA A 57 0.54 6.66 -16.03
C ALA A 57 1.50 7.85 -16.13
N ALA A 58 2.24 7.97 -17.23
CA ALA A 58 3.39 8.88 -17.42
C ALA A 58 3.13 10.38 -17.14
N ASN A 59 1.90 10.78 -16.81
CA ASN A 59 1.48 12.12 -16.44
C ASN A 59 1.05 12.28 -14.97
N THR A 60 1.25 11.27 -14.13
CA THR A 60 0.97 11.36 -12.69
C THR A 60 2.27 11.65 -11.95
N THR A 61 2.38 12.88 -11.43
CA THR A 61 3.44 13.24 -10.48
C THR A 61 3.24 12.36 -9.24
N LEU A 62 4.14 11.40 -9.03
CA LEU A 62 4.20 10.68 -7.77
C LEU A 62 4.30 11.70 -6.63
N PRO A 63 3.60 11.53 -5.50
CA PRO A 63 3.93 12.31 -4.32
C PRO A 63 5.42 12.10 -4.05
N PRO A 64 6.18 13.14 -3.64
CA PRO A 64 7.57 12.96 -3.27
C PRO A 64 7.59 11.90 -2.18
N HIS A 65 7.98 10.67 -2.52
CA HIS A 65 8.26 9.64 -1.54
C HIS A 65 9.49 10.14 -0.81
N GLY A 66 9.26 10.92 0.25
CA GLY A 66 10.27 11.25 1.24
C GLY A 66 10.85 9.94 1.74
N GLU A 67 12.07 9.67 1.28
CA GLU A 67 13.07 8.79 1.88
C GLU A 67 12.54 7.51 2.55
N LEU A 68 12.10 6.54 1.75
CA LEU A 68 12.43 5.15 2.10
C LEU A 68 13.84 4.89 1.58
N GLN A 69 14.84 5.43 2.28
CA GLN A 69 16.23 5.02 2.10
C GLN A 69 16.32 3.53 2.42
N LEU A 70 16.71 2.75 1.41
CA LEU A 70 17.18 1.38 1.58
C LEU A 70 18.31 1.41 2.62
N TRP A 71 18.02 0.99 3.85
CA TRP A 71 19.05 0.85 4.87
C TRP A 71 19.92 -0.35 4.50
N GLY A 72 21.10 -0.07 3.95
CA GLY A 72 22.18 -1.04 3.89
C GLY A 72 23.00 -1.01 2.62
N SER A 73 23.84 0.02 2.47
CA SER A 73 25.28 -0.14 2.21
C SER A 73 25.88 1.21 1.83
N HIS A 74 26.57 1.82 2.80
CA HIS A 74 27.75 2.69 2.71
C HIS A 74 27.67 3.86 3.73
N SER A 75 28.26 3.60 4.89
CA SER A 75 29.01 4.51 5.77
C SER A 75 28.49 5.93 6.09
N LEU A 76 27.99 6.05 7.34
CA LEU A 76 28.18 7.10 8.35
C LEU A 76 28.14 8.60 7.94
N ILE A 77 27.07 9.31 8.34
CA ILE A 77 27.18 10.69 8.86
C ILE A 77 26.22 10.91 10.05
N SER A 78 26.85 11.08 11.22
CA SER A 78 26.49 11.81 12.46
C SER A 78 25.08 11.77 13.08
N SER A 79 25.03 11.25 14.32
CA SER A 79 23.91 11.19 15.27
C SER A 79 23.47 12.54 15.87
N SER A 80 23.13 13.56 15.08
CA SER A 80 22.78 14.88 15.65
C SER A 80 21.59 15.58 15.02
N SER A 81 20.52 14.87 14.68
CA SER A 81 19.27 15.52 14.26
C SER A 81 18.00 14.79 14.68
N TRP A 82 17.98 14.24 15.89
CA TRP A 82 16.75 13.89 16.60
C TRP A 82 16.64 14.80 17.81
N LEU A 83 16.13 16.02 17.61
CA LEU A 83 15.55 16.92 18.62
C LEU A 83 15.32 18.28 17.96
N VAL A 84 14.11 18.51 17.43
CA VAL A 84 13.21 19.65 17.65
C VAL A 84 11.82 19.18 17.24
#